data_AF-A0A3A9B040-F1
#
_entry.id   AF-A0A3A9B040-F1
#
_cell.length_a   1.000
_cell.length_b   1.000
_cell.length_c   1.000
_cell.angle_alpha   90.00
_cell.angle_beta   90.00
_cell.angle_gamma   90.00
#
_symmetry.space_group_name_H-M   'P 1'
#
loop_
_entity.id
_entity.type
_entity.pdbx_description
1 polymer ?
#
loop_
_entity_poly.entity_id
_entity_poly.type
_entity_poly.pdbx_seq_one_letter_code
_entity_poly.pdbx_strand_id
1 'polypeptide(L)'
;MVFLAFTGLYWLYSFSEKPNRLLLRVWYIAIALSAMVFILSVGFAYSSRTILSWNMWQAPVAVMCNAFVGGPLLTMTSYACAGCRFLSRRKGMQLLAISVVALLVNAIVYALQICDVLAMSNSLVSVAELVPAYWLAFAAFVVLVVAAHVLAWKMIQKLPRDPEEEVQVVTSR
;
A
#
# COMPACT_ATOMS: atom_id res chain seq x y z
N MET A 1 -1.23 17.11 7.88
CA MET A 1 -1.91 17.41 9.17
C MET A 1 -3.38 17.04 9.18
N VAL A 2 -4.16 17.42 8.16
CA VAL A 2 -5.61 17.13 8.07
C VAL A 2 -5.96 15.64 8.24
N PHE A 3 -5.28 14.74 7.51
CA PHE A 3 -5.48 13.29 7.63
C PHE A 3 -5.24 12.76 9.06
N LEU A 4 -4.13 13.19 9.69
CA LEU A 4 -3.79 12.79 11.06
C LEU A 4 -4.80 13.34 12.07
N ALA A 5 -5.24 14.58 11.90
CA ALA A 5 -6.27 15.18 12.75
C ALA A 5 -7.58 14.39 12.67
N PHE A 6 -8.06 14.07 11.46
CA PHE A 6 -9.29 13.27 11.30
C PHE A 6 -9.16 11.88 11.91
N THR A 7 -8.02 11.21 11.70
CA THR A 7 -7.75 9.88 12.28
C THR A 7 -7.69 9.93 13.80
N GLY A 8 -7.02 10.92 14.38
CA GLY A 8 -6.91 11.10 15.83
C GLY A 8 -8.25 11.41 16.50
N LEU A 9 -9.05 12.30 15.91
CA LEU A 9 -10.39 12.62 16.40
C LEU A 9 -11.33 11.41 16.29
N TYR A 10 -11.25 10.65 15.20
CA TYR A 10 -12.01 9.42 15.02
C TYR A 10 -11.68 8.39 16.10
N TRP A 11 -10.39 8.18 16.36
CA TRP A 11 -9.92 7.27 17.40
C TRP A 11 -10.46 7.67 18.78
N LEU A 12 -10.40 8.95 19.13
CA LEU A 12 -10.93 9.46 20.40
C LEU A 12 -12.45 9.28 20.51
N TYR A 13 -13.19 9.60 19.44
CA TYR A 13 -14.65 9.45 19.41
C TYR A 13 -15.09 7.98 19.49
N SER A 14 -14.27 7.03 19.03
CA SER A 14 -14.56 5.60 19.13
C SER A 14 -14.65 5.09 20.57
N PHE A 15 -14.12 5.80 21.57
CA PHE A 15 -14.27 5.46 22.99
C PHE A 15 -15.50 6.09 23.66
N SER A 16 -16.32 6.83 22.91
CA SER A 16 -17.55 7.40 23.44
C SER A 16 -18.57 6.30 23.81
N GLU A 17 -19.30 6.48 24.91
CA GLU A 17 -20.28 5.49 25.41
C GLU A 17 -21.47 5.26 24.47
N LYS A 18 -21.83 6.25 23.64
CA LYS A 18 -22.96 6.17 22.68
C LYS A 18 -22.53 6.59 21.27
N PRO A 19 -21.70 5.79 20.59
CA PRO A 19 -21.18 6.16 19.29
C PRO A 19 -22.27 6.05 18.22
N ASN A 20 -22.52 7.14 17.49
CA ASN A 20 -23.43 7.11 16.36
C ASN A 20 -22.74 6.40 15.17
N ARG A 21 -23.26 5.22 14.80
CA ARG A 21 -22.70 4.39 13.71
C ARG A 21 -22.69 5.10 12.36
N LEU A 22 -23.68 5.97 12.09
CA LEU A 22 -23.73 6.74 10.84
C LEU A 22 -22.59 7.76 10.81
N LEU A 23 -22.38 8.47 11.93
CA LEU A 23 -21.30 9.45 12.05
C LEU A 23 -19.94 8.78 11.87
N LEU A 24 -19.69 7.66 12.54
CA LEU A 24 -18.46 6.89 12.37
C LEU A 24 -18.24 6.46 10.91
N ARG A 25 -19.29 6.01 10.20
CA ARG A 25 -19.19 5.62 8.80
C ARG A 25 -18.86 6.80 7.88
N VAL A 26 -19.51 7.95 8.07
CA VAL A 26 -19.20 9.18 7.32
C VAL A 26 -17.75 9.61 7.60
N TRP A 27 -17.32 9.53 8.86
CA TRP A 27 -15.98 9.90 9.26
C TRP A 27 -14.90 8.99 8.66
N TYR A 28 -15.17 7.68 8.55
CA TYR A 28 -14.29 6.76 7.83
C TYR A 28 -14.09 7.15 6.37
N ILE A 29 -15.17 7.55 5.68
CA ILE A 29 -15.09 8.01 4.29
C ILE A 29 -14.24 9.28 4.21
N ALA A 30 -14.43 10.23 5.14
CA ALA A 30 -13.63 11.45 5.19
C ALA A 30 -12.14 11.15 5.43
N ILE A 31 -11.82 10.20 6.32
CA ILE A 31 -10.44 9.73 6.54
C ILE A 31 -9.86 9.15 5.25
N ALA A 32 -10.58 8.24 4.58
CA ALA A 32 -10.12 7.61 3.35
C ALA A 32 -9.85 8.64 2.24
N LEU A 33 -10.74 9.62 2.06
CA LEU A 33 -10.55 10.71 1.10
C LEU A 33 -9.34 11.59 1.47
N SER A 34 -9.20 11.95 2.75
CA SER A 34 -8.06 12.75 3.21
C SER A 34 -6.73 11.99 3.08
N ALA A 35 -6.72 10.67 3.24
CA ALA A 35 -5.56 9.82 3.00
C ALA A 35 -5.17 9.83 1.52
N MET A 36 -6.15 9.75 0.61
CA MET A 36 -5.90 9.83 -0.83
C MET A 36 -5.27 11.17 -1.22
N VAL A 37 -5.84 12.28 -0.75
CA VAL A 37 -5.30 13.62 -0.98
C VAL A 37 -3.90 13.76 -0.39
N PHE A 38 -3.67 13.21 0.80
CA PHE A 38 -2.34 13.20 1.41
C PHE A 38 -1.31 12.45 0.58
N ILE A 39 -1.61 11.21 0.15
CA ILE A 39 -0.71 10.41 -0.70
C ILE A 39 -0.39 11.14 -2.01
N LEU A 40 -1.41 11.72 -2.66
CA LEU A 40 -1.23 12.55 -3.86
C LEU A 40 -0.31 13.75 -3.59
N SER A 41 -0.54 14.44 -2.48
CA SER A 41 0.25 15.62 -2.10
C SER A 41 1.71 15.26 -1.85
N VAL A 42 1.98 14.13 -1.19
CA VAL A 42 3.33 13.60 -0.99
C VAL A 42 3.97 13.24 -2.32
N GLY A 43 3.24 12.56 -3.21
CA GLY A 43 3.73 12.25 -4.55
C GLY A 43 4.17 13.50 -5.32
N PHE A 44 3.35 14.55 -5.33
CA PHE A 44 3.71 15.82 -5.97
C PHE A 44 4.82 16.57 -5.25
N ALA A 45 4.93 16.47 -3.91
CA ALA A 45 6.04 17.05 -3.17
C ALA A 45 7.38 16.41 -3.53
N TYR A 46 7.40 15.11 -3.86
CA TYR A 46 8.58 14.45 -4.40
C TYR A 46 8.92 14.91 -5.82
N SER A 47 7.95 15.41 -6.60
CA SER A 47 8.20 16.03 -7.90
C SER A 47 8.83 17.43 -7.73
N SER A 48 10.09 17.45 -7.29
CA SER A 48 10.84 18.68 -7.07
C SER A 48 11.74 18.99 -8.26
N ARG A 49 11.56 20.17 -8.87
CA ARG A 49 12.36 20.66 -10.01
C ARG A 49 13.86 20.73 -9.75
N THR A 50 14.28 20.74 -8.48
CA THR A 50 15.69 20.85 -8.08
C THR A 50 16.46 19.54 -8.21
N ILE A 51 15.77 18.39 -8.23
CA ILE A 51 16.40 17.06 -8.32
C ILE A 51 15.84 16.35 -9.55
N LEU A 52 16.64 16.26 -10.60
CA LEU A 52 16.24 15.68 -11.90
C LEU A 52 15.67 14.27 -11.77
N SER A 53 16.27 13.44 -10.91
CA SER A 53 15.81 12.06 -10.69
C SER A 53 14.47 11.94 -9.96
N TRP A 54 14.01 13.02 -9.31
CA TRP A 54 12.72 13.06 -8.61
C TRP A 54 11.66 13.86 -9.38
N ASN A 55 12.07 14.75 -10.29
CA ASN A 55 11.20 15.54 -11.16
C ASN A 55 10.69 14.74 -12.38
N MET A 56 10.34 13.47 -12.18
CA MET A 56 9.82 12.61 -13.24
C MET A 56 8.43 12.10 -12.85
N TRP A 57 7.61 11.76 -13.84
CA TRP A 57 6.25 11.28 -13.61
C TRP A 57 6.22 9.96 -12.82
N GLN A 58 7.30 9.18 -12.87
CA GLN A 58 7.44 7.92 -12.13
C GLN A 58 7.46 8.13 -10.61
N ALA A 59 8.00 9.25 -10.11
CA ALA A 59 8.13 9.50 -8.67
C ALA A 59 6.77 9.56 -7.94
N PRO A 60 5.79 10.41 -8.34
CA PRO A 60 4.48 10.41 -7.70
C PRO A 60 3.75 9.08 -7.86
N VAL A 61 3.84 8.44 -9.04
CA VAL A 61 3.18 7.16 -9.29
C VAL A 61 3.75 6.06 -8.38
N ALA A 62 5.07 6.00 -8.23
CA ALA A 62 5.72 5.03 -7.35
C ALA A 62 5.31 5.23 -5.88
N VAL A 63 5.19 6.48 -5.41
CA VAL A 63 4.70 6.77 -4.05
C VAL A 63 3.29 6.21 -3.85
N MET A 64 2.40 6.44 -4.83
CA MET A 64 1.02 5.93 -4.77
C MET A 64 0.99 4.40 -4.79
N CYS A 65 1.73 3.75 -5.70
CA CYS A 65 1.80 2.30 -5.77
C CYS A 65 2.37 1.69 -4.49
N ASN A 66 3.42 2.28 -3.91
CA ASN A 66 3.96 1.81 -2.62
C ASN A 66 2.94 1.93 -1.48
N ALA A 67 2.10 2.97 -1.45
CA ALA A 67 1.02 3.08 -0.47
C ALA A 67 0.00 1.93 -0.62
N PHE A 68 -0.33 1.53 -1.85
CA PHE A 68 -1.22 0.40 -2.13
C PHE A 68 -0.58 -0.98 -1.96
N VAL A 69 0.75 -1.09 -2.02
CA VAL A 69 1.47 -2.32 -1.66
C VAL A 69 1.55 -2.44 -0.13
N GLY A 70 2.04 -1.40 0.54
CA GLY A 70 2.28 -1.43 1.98
C GLY A 70 0.98 -1.41 2.81
N GLY A 71 -0.01 -0.60 2.41
CA GLY A 71 -1.24 -0.39 3.17
C GLY A 71 -2.03 -1.67 3.47
N PRO A 72 -2.37 -2.49 2.46
CA PRO A 72 -3.05 -3.77 2.68
C PRO A 72 -2.21 -4.75 3.51
N LEU A 73 -0.91 -4.86 3.25
CA LEU A 73 0.00 -5.73 4.01
C LEU A 73 0.03 -5.33 5.49
N LEU A 74 0.22 -4.05 5.78
CA LEU A 74 0.20 -3.49 7.14
C LEU A 74 -1.14 -3.68 7.83
N THR A 75 -2.24 -3.53 7.09
CA THR A 75 -3.59 -3.77 7.62
C THR A 75 -3.70 -5.21 8.08
N MET A 76 -3.38 -6.17 7.22
CA MET A 76 -3.49 -7.60 7.55
C MET A 76 -2.61 -8.01 8.74
N THR A 77 -1.36 -7.54 8.78
CA THR A 77 -0.46 -7.85 9.90
C THR A 77 -0.92 -7.20 11.20
N SER A 78 -1.42 -5.96 11.16
CA SER A 78 -1.96 -5.27 12.34
C SER A 78 -3.19 -5.98 12.89
N TYR A 79 -4.13 -6.40 12.02
CA TYR A 79 -5.29 -7.19 12.44
C TYR A 79 -4.89 -8.54 13.05
N ALA A 80 -3.88 -9.20 12.48
CA ALA A 80 -3.36 -10.45 13.00
C ALA A 80 -2.71 -10.28 14.39
N CYS A 81 -1.88 -9.25 14.56
CA CYS A 81 -1.25 -8.93 15.85
C CYS A 81 -2.27 -8.52 16.92
N ALA A 82 -3.34 -7.83 16.54
CA ALA A 82 -4.41 -7.42 17.45
C ALA A 82 -5.38 -8.54 17.82
N GLY A 83 -5.29 -9.73 17.20
CA GLY A 83 -6.22 -10.84 17.42
C GLY A 83 -7.66 -10.55 16.95
N CYS A 84 -7.85 -9.49 16.14
CA CYS A 84 -9.16 -9.05 15.70
C CYS A 84 -9.72 -9.97 14.61
N ARG A 85 -10.81 -10.68 14.88
CA ARG A 85 -11.44 -11.65 13.94
C ARG A 85 -12.37 -11.01 12.89
N PHE A 86 -12.27 -9.69 12.66
CA PHE A 86 -13.12 -8.96 11.71
C PHE A 86 -12.76 -9.18 10.23
N LEU A 87 -11.58 -9.75 9.96
CA LEU A 87 -11.11 -10.01 8.61
C LEU A 87 -11.52 -11.42 8.18
N SER A 88 -12.45 -11.52 7.21
CA SER A 88 -12.76 -12.80 6.56
C SER A 88 -11.69 -13.15 5.53
N ARG A 89 -11.58 -14.45 5.21
CA ARG A 89 -10.66 -14.93 4.16
C ARG A 89 -10.87 -14.20 2.83
N ARG A 90 -12.12 -13.93 2.45
CA ARG A 90 -12.48 -13.20 1.21
C ARG A 90 -11.93 -11.76 1.20
N LYS A 91 -12.13 -11.02 2.29
CA LYS A 91 -11.62 -9.64 2.40
C LYS A 91 -10.10 -9.59 2.44
N GLY A 92 -9.46 -10.52 3.16
CA GLY A 92 -8.01 -10.68 3.14
C GLY A 92 -7.47 -10.95 1.73
N MET A 93 -8.17 -11.80 0.97
CA MET A 93 -7.82 -12.07 -0.42
C MET A 93 -7.97 -10.86 -1.35
N GLN A 94 -9.01 -10.05 -1.17
CA GLN A 94 -9.19 -8.80 -1.93
C GLN A 94 -8.06 -7.80 -1.64
N LEU A 95 -7.71 -7.62 -0.36
CA LEU A 95 -6.60 -6.77 0.06
C LEU A 95 -5.27 -7.24 -0.52
N LEU A 96 -5.01 -8.55 -0.49
CA LEU A 96 -3.81 -9.13 -1.09
C LEU A 96 -3.78 -8.90 -2.61
N ALA A 97 -4.90 -9.11 -3.30
CA ALA A 97 -4.98 -8.92 -4.75
C ALA A 97 -4.68 -7.47 -5.15
N ILE A 98 -5.24 -6.49 -4.42
CA ILE A 98 -4.94 -5.07 -4.63
C ILE A 98 -3.44 -4.80 -4.47
N SER A 99 -2.83 -5.35 -3.42
CA SER A 99 -1.39 -5.19 -3.16
C SER A 99 -0.52 -5.84 -4.24
N VAL A 100 -0.89 -7.03 -4.74
CA VAL A 100 -0.16 -7.70 -5.83
C VAL A 100 -0.24 -6.89 -7.12
N VAL A 101 -1.43 -6.41 -7.49
CA VAL A 101 -1.60 -5.58 -8.70
C VAL A 101 -0.79 -4.29 -8.56
N ALA A 102 -0.85 -3.64 -7.39
CA ALA A 102 -0.05 -2.46 -7.12
C ALA A 102 1.45 -2.73 -7.23
N LEU A 103 1.93 -3.88 -6.77
CA LEU A 103 3.35 -4.29 -6.91
C LEU A 103 3.75 -4.44 -8.37
N LEU A 104 2.94 -5.10 -9.20
CA LEU A 104 3.24 -5.28 -10.61
C LEU A 104 3.36 -3.95 -11.34
N VAL A 105 2.41 -3.04 -11.09
CA VAL A 105 2.45 -1.68 -11.65
C VAL A 105 3.67 -0.93 -11.12
N ASN A 106 3.96 -1.00 -9.82
CA ASN A 106 5.13 -0.35 -9.22
C ASN A 106 6.44 -0.86 -9.80
N ALA A 107 6.54 -2.16 -10.06
CA ALA A 107 7.74 -2.79 -10.62
C ALA A 107 8.02 -2.27 -12.03
N ILE A 108 6.98 -2.09 -12.85
CA ILE A 108 7.10 -1.49 -14.19
C ILE A 108 7.56 -0.03 -14.06
N VAL A 109 6.93 0.74 -13.18
CA VAL A 109 7.28 2.16 -12.96
C VAL A 109 8.73 2.31 -12.50
N TYR A 110 9.18 1.47 -11.57
CA TYR A 110 10.57 1.46 -11.14
C TYR A 110 11.52 1.02 -12.25
N ALA A 111 11.21 -0.01 -13.03
CA ALA A 111 12.06 -0.41 -14.15
C ALA A 111 12.23 0.74 -15.17
N LEU A 112 11.13 1.43 -15.52
CA LEU A 112 11.18 2.62 -16.39
C LEU A 112 12.01 3.74 -15.76
N GLN A 113 11.81 4.00 -14.46
CA GLN A 113 12.57 5.01 -13.73
C GLN A 113 14.08 4.69 -13.72
N ILE A 114 14.45 3.43 -13.53
CA ILE A 114 15.84 2.99 -13.51
C ILE A 114 16.47 3.21 -14.89
N CYS A 115 15.79 2.84 -15.97
CA CYS A 115 16.29 3.10 -17.32
C CYS A 115 16.56 4.59 -17.56
N ASP A 116 15.61 5.46 -17.18
CA ASP A 116 15.75 6.91 -17.33
C ASP A 116 16.88 7.48 -16.46
N VAL A 117 17.01 7.00 -15.22
CA VAL A 117 18.04 7.45 -14.27
C VAL A 117 19.44 6.99 -14.68
N LEU A 118 19.60 5.75 -15.12
CA LEU A 118 20.90 5.22 -15.55
C LEU A 118 21.39 5.87 -16.85
N ALA A 119 20.50 6.44 -17.66
CA ALA A 119 20.85 7.24 -18.83
C ALA A 119 21.38 8.65 -18.46
N MET A 120 21.21 9.09 -17.21
CA MET A 120 21.69 10.40 -16.77
C MET A 120 23.21 10.38 -16.55
N SER A 121 23.86 11.45 -17.01
CA SER A 121 25.28 11.70 -16.80
C SER A 121 25.53 13.20 -16.70
N ASN A 122 26.67 13.57 -16.11
CA ASN A 122 27.18 14.94 -16.15
C ASN A 122 28.60 14.93 -16.74
N SER A 123 29.26 16.08 -16.77
CA SER A 123 30.61 16.22 -17.34
C SER A 123 31.71 15.46 -16.58
N LEU A 124 31.40 14.91 -15.40
CA LEU A 124 32.37 14.23 -14.53
C LEU A 124 32.10 12.74 -14.40
N VAL A 125 30.83 12.32 -14.33
CA VAL A 125 30.48 10.93 -14.01
C VAL A 125 29.09 10.55 -14.53
N SER A 126 28.93 9.27 -14.88
CA SER A 126 27.64 8.68 -15.20
C SER A 126 26.95 8.14 -13.94
N VAL A 127 25.62 8.19 -13.88
CA VAL A 127 24.87 7.60 -12.75
C VAL A 127 25.06 6.08 -12.70
N ALA A 128 25.26 5.42 -13.85
CA ALA A 128 25.52 3.99 -13.91
C ALA A 128 26.83 3.58 -13.20
N GLU A 129 27.82 4.48 -13.16
CA GLU A 129 29.08 4.26 -12.45
C GLU A 129 28.94 4.51 -10.94
N LEU A 130 28.03 5.42 -10.55
CA LEU A 130 27.77 5.76 -9.15
C LEU A 130 26.99 4.67 -8.42
N VAL A 131 26.02 4.05 -9.09
CA VAL A 131 25.15 3.02 -8.51
C VAL A 131 25.07 1.80 -9.43
N PRO A 132 26.17 1.03 -9.58
CA PRO A 132 26.22 -0.12 -10.50
C PRO A 132 25.26 -1.24 -10.09
N ALA A 133 24.88 -1.29 -8.80
CA ALA A 133 23.98 -2.28 -8.24
C ALA A 133 22.49 -1.85 -8.24
N TYR A 134 22.09 -0.85 -9.04
CA TYR A 134 20.71 -0.34 -9.02
C TYR A 134 19.68 -1.44 -9.32
N TRP A 135 19.93 -2.26 -10.35
CA TRP A 135 19.07 -3.40 -10.69
C TRP A 135 19.03 -4.46 -9.60
N LEU A 136 20.12 -4.64 -8.85
CA LEU A 136 20.16 -5.58 -7.74
C LEU A 136 19.29 -5.08 -6.56
N ALA A 137 19.35 -3.78 -6.26
CA ALA A 137 18.49 -3.18 -5.24
C ALA A 137 17.00 -3.29 -5.62
N PHE A 138 16.67 -3.10 -6.90
CA PHE A 138 15.33 -3.32 -7.43
C PHE A 138 14.88 -4.79 -7.29
N ALA A 139 15.74 -5.74 -7.67
CA ALA A 139 15.46 -7.16 -7.51
C ALA A 139 15.23 -7.53 -6.03
N ALA A 140 16.07 -7.02 -5.13
CA ALA A 140 15.93 -7.23 -3.69
C ALA A 140 14.58 -6.68 -3.17
N PHE A 141 14.19 -5.48 -3.61
CA PHE A 141 12.88 -4.90 -3.29
C PHE A 141 11.75 -5.83 -3.71
N VAL A 142 11.74 -6.29 -4.98
CA VAL A 142 10.69 -7.19 -5.49
C VAL A 142 10.66 -8.49 -4.70
N VAL A 143 11.81 -9.11 -4.44
CA VAL A 143 11.91 -10.37 -3.67
C VAL A 143 11.35 -10.22 -2.26
N LEU A 144 11.73 -9.16 -1.54
CA LEU A 144 11.26 -8.91 -0.18
C LEU A 144 9.75 -8.66 -0.13
N VAL A 145 9.22 -7.90 -1.09
CA VAL A 145 7.78 -7.65 -1.15
C VAL A 145 7.03 -8.92 -1.53
N VAL A 146 7.52 -9.73 -2.46
CA VAL A 146 6.92 -11.04 -2.79
C VAL A 146 6.93 -11.95 -1.56
N ALA A 147 8.01 -12.00 -0.81
CA ALA A 147 8.08 -12.75 0.45
C ALA A 147 7.00 -12.27 1.44
N ALA A 148 6.80 -10.96 1.57
CA ALA A 148 5.73 -10.40 2.40
C ALA A 148 4.33 -10.83 1.92
N HIS A 149 4.08 -10.87 0.60
CA HIS A 149 2.82 -11.38 0.04
C HIS A 149 2.61 -12.86 0.32
N VAL A 150 3.66 -13.69 0.23
CA VAL A 150 3.59 -15.12 0.58
C VAL A 150 3.25 -15.31 2.06
N LEU A 151 3.86 -14.52 2.94
CA LEU A 151 3.55 -14.55 4.37
C LEU A 151 2.11 -14.11 4.63
N ALA A 152 1.67 -13.02 3.99
CA ALA A 152 0.29 -12.53 4.09
C ALA A 152 -0.72 -13.58 3.59
N TRP A 153 -0.44 -14.23 2.46
CA TRP A 153 -1.26 -15.34 1.95
C TRP A 153 -1.37 -16.47 2.98
N LYS A 154 -0.25 -16.92 3.56
CA LYS A 154 -0.26 -17.94 4.62
C LYS A 154 -1.09 -17.52 5.84
N MET A 155 -1.07 -16.24 6.20
CA MET A 155 -1.92 -15.72 7.28
C MET A 155 -3.40 -15.74 6.90
N ILE A 156 -3.75 -15.31 5.69
CA ILE A 156 -5.14 -15.29 5.19
C ILE A 156 -5.74 -16.71 5.17
N GLN A 157 -4.95 -17.73 4.85
CA GLN A 157 -5.42 -19.13 4.87
C GLN A 157 -5.87 -19.60 6.26
N LYS A 158 -5.43 -18.95 7.34
CA LYS A 158 -5.84 -19.25 8.71
C LYS A 158 -7.11 -18.50 9.15
N LEU A 159 -7.61 -17.57 8.33
CA LEU A 159 -8.80 -16.79 8.65
C LEU A 159 -10.08 -17.61 8.43
N PRO A 160 -11.15 -17.34 9.19
CA PRO A 160 -12.44 -17.99 8.96
C PRO A 160 -12.96 -17.68 7.55
N ARG A 161 -13.61 -18.67 6.93
CA ARG A 161 -14.39 -18.48 5.70
C ARG A 161 -15.64 -17.66 6.03
N ASP A 162 -16.16 -16.94 5.03
CA ASP A 162 -17.39 -16.17 5.23
C ASP A 162 -18.58 -17.13 5.46
N PRO A 163 -19.54 -16.81 6.35
CA PRO A 163 -20.69 -17.68 6.64
C PRO A 163 -21.52 -18.03 5.40
N GLU A 164 -21.58 -17.13 4.40
CA GLU A 164 -22.27 -17.36 3.13
C GLU A 164 -21.64 -18.49 2.29
N GLU A 165 -20.34 -18.75 2.46
CA GLU A 165 -19.61 -19.81 1.76
C GLU A 165 -19.91 -21.21 2.35
N GLU A 166 -20.21 -21.30 3.65
CA GLU A 166 -20.61 -22.56 4.32
C GLU A 166 -22.02 -22.98 3.93
N VAL A 167 -22.96 -22.03 3.82
CA VAL A 167 -24.36 -22.33 3.44
C VAL A 167 -24.44 -22.82 1.99
N GLN A 168 -23.68 -22.21 1.06
CA GLN A 168 -23.70 -22.63 -0.34
C GLN A 168 -23.11 -24.03 -0.58
N VAL A 169 -22.07 -24.41 0.17
CA VAL A 169 -21.45 -25.76 0.07
C VAL A 169 -22.37 -26.86 0.61
N VAL A 170 -23.19 -26.54 1.63
CA VAL A 170 -24.17 -27.48 2.19
C VAL A 170 -25.38 -27.66 1.27
N THR A 171 -25.80 -26.61 0.55
CA THR A 171 -26.95 -26.70 -0.39
C THR A 171 -26.61 -27.31 -1.75
N SER A 172 -25.33 -27.47 -2.09
CA SER A 172 -24.88 -28.03 -3.37
C SER A 172 -24.43 -29.50 -3.28
N ARG A 173 -24.68 -30.18 -2.15
CA ARG A 173 -24.46 -31.62 -1.94
C ARG A 173 -25.78 -32.32 -1.71
#